data_AF-A0A7K0LWL3-F1
#
_entry.id   AF-A0A7K0LWL3-F1
#
_cell.length_a   1.000
_cell.length_b   1.000
_cell.length_c   1.000
_cell.angle_alpha   90.00
_cell.angle_beta   90.00
_cell.angle_gamma   90.00
#
_symmetry.space_group_name_H-M   'P 1'
#
loop_
_entity.id
_entity.type
_entity.pdbx_description
1 polymer ?
#
loop_
_entity_poly.entity_id
_entity_poly.type
_entity_poly.pdbx_seq_one_letter_code
_entity_poly.pdbx_strand_id
1 'polypeptide(L)' 'MRLHRSISPDRPLLVVALEEEARHLHPLGLPILVTGAGKVNAAVAVATTIGEQRPSSLINLGTAGALRS' A
#
# COMPACT_ATOMS: atom_id res chain seq x y z
N MET A 1 -2.15 9.18 -5.57
CA MET A 1 -2.06 8.29 -4.40
C MET A 1 -3.16 8.65 -3.40
N ARG A 2 -3.62 7.70 -2.59
CA ARG A 2 -4.62 7.92 -1.53
C ARG A 2 -4.24 7.11 -0.29
N LEU A 3 -4.27 7.75 0.88
CA LEU A 3 -3.99 7.11 2.16
C LEU A 3 -5.29 6.90 2.93
N HIS A 4 -5.49 5.69 3.45
CA HIS A 4 -6.59 5.34 4.36
C HIS A 4 -6.02 5.10 5.75
N ARG A 5 -6.58 5.81 6.74
CA ARG A 5 -6.13 5.82 8.15
C ARG A 5 -4.71 6.38 8.32
N SER A 6 -4.36 6.70 9.56
CA SER A 6 -3.06 7.27 9.91
C SER A 6 -1.98 6.19 9.99
N ILE A 7 -0.75 6.55 9.60
CA ILE A 7 0.43 5.70 9.74
C ILE A 7 1.02 5.88 11.14
N SER A 8 1.48 4.79 11.74
CA SER A 8 2.19 4.82 13.03
C SER A 8 3.42 3.89 13.02
N PRO A 9 4.46 4.20 13.82
CA PRO A 9 5.71 3.42 13.86
C PRO A 9 5.58 1.98 14.36
N ASP A 10 4.49 1.66 15.05
CA ASP A 10 4.18 0.34 15.62
C ASP A 10 3.32 -0.54 14.71
N ARG A 11 2.92 -0.03 13.54
CA ARG A 11 1.98 -0.73 12.65
C ARG A 11 2.48 -0.82 11.21
N PRO A 12 2.18 -1.92 10.49
CA PRO A 12 2.53 -2.06 9.08
C PRO A 12 1.65 -1.16 8.22
N LEU A 13 2.22 -0.65 7.12
CA LEU A 13 1.49 0.01 6.03
C LEU A 13 1.27 -0.98 4.88
N LEU A 14 0.01 -1.21 4.53
CA LEU A 14 -0.35 -1.97 3.33
C LEU A 14 -0.24 -1.06 2.10
N VAL A 15 0.37 -1.56 1.03
CA VAL A 15 0.54 -0.83 -0.23
C VAL A 15 -0.14 -1.62 -1.33
N VAL A 16 -1.11 -1.01 -2.02
CA VAL A 16 -1.88 -1.63 -3.11
C VAL A 16 -1.92 -0.72 -4.32
N ALA A 17 -2.15 -1.28 -5.50
CA ALA A 17 -2.19 -0.51 -6.74
C ALA A 17 -3.56 0.15 -6.95
N LEU A 18 -4.65 -0.58 -6.63
CA LEU A 18 -6.01 -0.21 -6.98
C LEU A 18 -6.89 -0.04 -5.73
N GLU A 19 -7.86 0.87 -5.81
CA GLU A 19 -8.85 1.10 -4.74
C GLU A 19 -9.68 -0.17 -4.44
N GLU A 20 -9.96 -0.97 -5.47
CA GLU A 20 -10.68 -2.24 -5.33
C GLU A 20 -9.95 -3.22 -4.40
N GLU A 21 -8.62 -3.27 -4.48
CA GLU A 21 -7.80 -4.12 -3.60
C GLU A 21 -7.90 -3.63 -2.15
N ALA A 22 -7.90 -2.31 -1.94
CA ALA A 22 -8.03 -1.71 -0.60
C ALA A 22 -9.35 -2.08 0.10
N ARG A 23 -10.46 -2.17 -0.65
CA ARG A 23 -11.78 -2.51 -0.08
C ARG A 23 -11.78 -3.85 0.65
N HIS A 24 -11.14 -4.85 0.06
CA HIS A 24 -11.02 -6.20 0.63
C HIS A 24 -10.13 -6.23 1.89
N LEU A 25 -9.26 -5.23 2.06
CA LEU A 25 -8.31 -5.14 3.16
C LEU A 25 -8.77 -4.21 4.29
N HIS A 26 -9.80 -3.39 4.07
CA HIS A 26 -10.34 -2.50 5.11
C HIS A 26 -10.70 -3.20 6.43
N PRO A 27 -11.23 -4.44 6.46
CA PRO A 27 -11.52 -5.16 7.70
C PRO A 27 -10.29 -5.41 8.59
N LEU A 28 -9.07 -5.39 8.03
CA LEU A 28 -7.82 -5.58 8.80
C LEU A 28 -7.52 -4.38 9.72
N GLY A 29 -8.19 -3.24 9.55
CA GLY A 29 -7.99 -2.05 10.37
C GLY A 29 -6.62 -1.37 10.21
N LEU A 30 -5.76 -1.86 9.31
CA LEU A 30 -4.43 -1.32 9.03
C LEU A 30 -4.49 -0.07 8.15
N PRO A 31 -3.47 0.80 8.18
CA PRO A 31 -3.32 1.87 7.19
C PRO A 31 -3.04 1.28 5.81
N ILE A 32 -3.61 1.90 4.78
CA ILE A 32 -3.52 1.44 3.38
C ILE A 32 -3.15 2.61 2.48
N LEU A 33 -2.07 2.47 1.71
CA LEU A 33 -1.67 3.40 0.66
C LEU A 33 -2.04 2.82 -0.71
N VAL A 34 -2.96 3.49 -1.41
CA VAL A 34 -3.30 3.21 -2.81
C VAL A 34 -2.38 4.04 -3.71
N THR A 35 -1.54 3.38 -4.50
CA THR A 35 -0.50 4.04 -5.30
C THR A 35 -0.97 4.45 -6.68
N GLY A 36 -1.96 3.74 -7.25
CA GLY A 36 -2.19 3.69 -8.69
C GLY A 36 -1.31 2.61 -9.34
N ALA A 37 -1.74 2.11 -10.50
CA ALA A 37 -1.04 1.04 -11.21
C ALA A 37 0.31 1.49 -11.81
N GLY A 38 1.27 0.57 -11.84
CA GLY A 38 2.58 0.77 -12.48
C GLY A 38 3.71 1.16 -11.52
N LYS A 39 4.94 0.81 -11.91
CA LYS A 39 6.14 0.96 -11.06
C LYS A 39 6.43 2.41 -10.66
N VAL A 40 6.23 3.37 -11.56
CA VAL A 40 6.48 4.80 -11.29
C VAL A 40 5.53 5.32 -10.22
N ASN A 41 4.23 5.03 -10.35
CA ASN A 41 3.21 5.44 -9.38
C ASN A 41 3.49 4.84 -8.00
N ALA A 42 3.82 3.55 -7.95
CA ALA A 42 4.21 2.87 -6.72
C ALA A 42 5.45 3.50 -6.08
N ALA A 43 6.51 3.73 -6.86
CA ALA A 43 7.76 4.28 -6.37
C ALA A 43 7.58 5.70 -5.79
N VAL A 44 6.89 6.58 -6.53
CA VAL A 44 6.62 7.96 -6.07
C VAL A 44 5.76 7.95 -4.82
N ALA A 45 4.65 7.20 -4.80
CA ALA A 45 3.75 7.18 -3.67
C ALA A 45 4.42 6.65 -2.39
N VAL A 46 5.15 5.53 -2.49
CA VAL A 46 5.85 4.95 -1.35
C VAL A 46 6.96 5.87 -0.87
N ALA A 47 7.82 6.37 -1.76
CA ALA A 47 8.95 7.21 -1.38
C ALA A 47 8.50 8.51 -0.71
N THR A 48 7.49 9.19 -1.25
CA THR A 48 6.90 10.38 -0.62
C THR A 48 6.33 10.05 0.76
N THR A 49 5.55 8.96 0.87
CA THR A 49 4.90 8.58 2.13
C THR A 49 5.93 8.26 3.23
N ILE A 50 6.97 7.48 2.92
CA ILE A 50 7.96 7.10 3.94
C ILE A 50 9.01 8.18 4.24
N GLY A 51 9.12 9.18 3.36
CA GLY A 51 9.90 10.38 3.63
C GLY A 51 9.31 11.22 4.76
N GLU A 52 7.99 11.19 4.92
CA GLU A 52 7.25 11.98 5.91
C GLU A 52 6.81 11.18 7.13
N GLN A 53 6.43 9.93 6.94
CA GLN A 53 5.86 9.07 7.98
C GLN A 53 6.64 7.76 8.07
N ARG A 54 6.75 7.17 9.26
CA ARG A 54 7.50 5.92 9.46
C ARG A 54 6.59 4.79 9.92
N PRO A 55 6.14 3.90 9.02
CA PRO A 55 5.48 2.64 9.44
C PRO A 55 6.51 1.65 10.01
N SER A 56 6.06 0.62 10.73
CA SER A 56 6.94 -0.46 11.20
C SER A 56 7.50 -1.30 10.05
N SER A 57 6.71 -1.45 8.98
CA SER A 57 7.05 -2.18 7.76
C SER A 57 6.14 -1.79 6.60
N LEU A 58 6.61 -2.03 5.38
CA LEU A 58 5.82 -1.88 4.16
C LEU A 58 5.45 -3.27 3.63
N ILE A 59 4.16 -3.51 3.40
CA ILE A 59 3.68 -4.78 2.85
C ILE A 59 2.98 -4.47 1.52
N ASN A 60 3.63 -4.82 0.41
CA ASN A 60 3.01 -4.72 -0.91
C ASN A 60 2.06 -5.90 -1.10
N LEU A 61 0.80 -5.61 -1.44
CA LEU A 61 -0.23 -6.59 -1.74
C LEU A 61 -0.83 -6.28 -3.11
N GLY A 62 -1.04 -7.33 -3.89
CA GLY A 62 -1.69 -7.25 -5.18
C GLY A 62 -1.71 -8.60 -5.87
N THR A 63 -2.47 -8.69 -6.96
CA THR A 63 -2.50 -9.91 -7.77
C THR A 63 -1.30 -9.98 -8.70
N ALA A 64 -0.70 -11.16 -8.85
CA ALA A 64 0.31 -11.45 -9.85
C ALA A 64 -0.19 -12.56 -10.79
N GLY A 65 0.02 -12.38 -12.10
CA GLY A 65 -0.20 -13.46 -13.06
C GLY A 65 0.90 -14.51 -12.93
N ALA A 66 0.53 -15.80 -13.00
CA ALA A 66 1.49 -16.90 -13.05
C ALA A 66 1.81 -17.25 -14.50
N LEU A 67 3.08 -17.34 -14.86
CA LEU A 67 3.53 -17.74 -16.20
C LEU A 67 3.57 -19.27 -16.38
N ARG A 68 3.42 -20.03 -15.29
CA ARG A 68 3.32 -21.49 -15.26
C ARG A 68 2.31 -21.85 -14.16
N SER A 69 1.20 -22.46 -14.55
CA SER A 69 0.14 -23.00 -13.68
C SER A 69 0.16 -24.51 -13.73
#